data_AF-A0A9Q3DF40-F1
#
_entry.id   AF-A0A9Q3DF40-F1
#
_cell.length_a   1.000
_cell.length_b   1.000
_cell.length_c   1.000
_cell.angle_alpha   90.00
_cell.angle_beta   90.00
_cell.angle_gamma   90.00
#
_symmetry.space_group_name_H-M   'P 1'
#
loop_
_entity.id
_entity.type
_entity.pdbx_description
1 polymer ?
#
loop_
_entity_poly.entity_id
_entity_poly.type
_entity_poly.pdbx_seq_one_letter_code
_entity_poly.pdbx_strand_id
1 'polypeptide(L)'
;MLQLEDSDIRYIYGYLGKLRIECWGLNLEESSDSLWSSACWTSAINLFFQMAASGVYQNSSLNNGHVNNVMFLIKAYNYYVHFCLEEQFKNEIKEKGKYEKVVIANRNHKNWDRIRDRREKFSVINNFPKQYKKIIEDLHSHSDDEVDDKGNFLIKTLPYRSKLANIFLNCLDEQMKAAWKAMKVTSKARFRKLPREPQIKNFPTAPTGLPLDFYSKEWLNSLPLPQKRLTVDVNAVVFLPYPAKSLFPPNHKDYDYRGKWADWKFNKEFIGVVWEKYGFNETKVVVVDEEEEIEGGLIDLEKESEDEDDSKRYLDDGEWSRVYDEEDYKDYNGKSEDEEGDEEEEDETEK
;
A
#
# COMPACT_ATOMS: atom_id res chain seq x y z
N MET A 1 20.22 14.45 -13.22
CA MET A 1 19.87 15.58 -12.34
C MET A 1 20.15 16.85 -13.13
N LEU A 2 19.18 17.75 -13.25
CA LEU A 2 19.33 18.96 -14.04
C LEU A 2 20.32 19.89 -13.33
N GLN A 3 21.44 20.21 -13.95
CA GLN A 3 22.43 21.14 -13.39
C GLN A 3 22.24 22.48 -14.10
N LEU A 4 21.69 23.46 -13.38
CA LEU A 4 21.61 24.84 -13.83
C LEU A 4 22.90 25.55 -13.45
N GLU A 5 23.51 26.28 -14.37
CA GLU A 5 24.65 27.12 -14.06
C GLU A 5 24.19 28.41 -13.35
N ASP A 6 25.10 29.10 -12.65
CA ASP A 6 24.76 30.36 -11.97
C ASP A 6 24.32 31.46 -12.98
N SER A 7 24.84 31.40 -14.21
CA SER A 7 24.42 32.22 -15.35
C SER A 7 22.94 32.02 -15.70
N ASP A 8 22.48 30.78 -15.71
CA ASP A 8 21.10 30.38 -16.01
C ASP A 8 20.14 30.91 -14.96
N ILE A 9 20.51 30.77 -13.69
CA ILE A 9 19.73 31.26 -12.55
C ILE A 9 19.62 32.79 -12.62
N ARG A 10 20.72 33.50 -12.88
CA ARG A 10 20.70 34.97 -13.06
C ARG A 10 19.85 35.40 -14.25
N TYR A 11 19.86 34.63 -15.34
CA TYR A 11 19.02 34.90 -16.50
C TYR A 11 17.54 34.79 -16.14
N ILE A 12 17.15 33.71 -15.45
CA ILE A 12 15.77 33.50 -14.96
C ILE A 12 15.34 34.68 -14.08
N TYR A 13 16.15 35.07 -13.09
CA TYR A 13 15.83 36.21 -12.23
C TYR A 13 15.75 37.53 -13.00
N GLY A 14 16.66 37.77 -13.96
CA GLY A 14 16.62 38.97 -14.80
C GLY A 14 15.36 39.04 -15.67
N TYR A 15 14.93 37.90 -16.22
CA TYR A 15 13.70 37.80 -17.00
C TYR A 15 12.45 38.04 -16.14
N LEU A 16 12.37 37.40 -14.96
CA LEU A 16 11.27 37.60 -14.02
C LEU A 16 11.20 39.05 -13.51
N GLY A 17 12.36 39.65 -13.19
CA GLY A 17 12.46 41.06 -12.81
C GLY A 17 11.99 42.01 -13.92
N LYS A 18 12.25 41.68 -15.19
CA LYS A 18 11.72 42.43 -16.34
C LYS A 18 10.19 42.37 -16.43
N LEU A 19 9.61 41.24 -16.05
CA LEU A 19 8.15 41.06 -15.94
C LEU A 19 7.57 41.64 -14.65
N ARG A 20 8.40 42.20 -13.76
CA ARG A 20 8.04 42.65 -12.40
C ARG A 20 7.42 41.53 -11.55
N ILE A 21 7.83 40.30 -11.79
CA ILE A 21 7.47 39.14 -10.96
C ILE A 21 8.55 39.03 -9.90
N GLU A 22 8.25 39.52 -8.70
CA GLU A 22 9.19 39.49 -7.56
C GLU A 22 9.23 38.12 -6.88
N CYS A 23 8.08 37.46 -6.78
CA CYS A 23 7.94 36.08 -6.32
C CYS A 23 7.33 35.25 -7.46
N TRP A 24 8.07 34.29 -7.99
CA TRP A 24 7.52 33.38 -9.00
C TRP A 24 6.82 32.23 -8.31
N GLY A 25 5.49 32.19 -8.45
CA GLY A 25 4.62 31.20 -7.84
C GLY A 25 3.18 31.54 -8.18
N LEU A 26 2.41 30.53 -8.57
CA LEU A 26 1.01 30.72 -8.86
C LEU A 26 0.23 31.00 -7.59
N ASN A 27 -0.74 31.89 -7.69
CA ASN A 27 -1.72 32.01 -6.65
C ASN A 27 -2.77 30.92 -6.85
N LEU A 28 -2.64 29.81 -6.13
CA LEU A 28 -3.58 28.68 -6.17
C LEU A 28 -4.90 28.98 -5.43
N GLU A 29 -5.04 30.15 -4.81
CA GLU A 29 -6.30 30.66 -4.27
C GLU A 29 -7.15 31.37 -5.35
N GLU A 30 -6.51 31.82 -6.43
CA GLU A 30 -7.18 32.47 -7.56
C GLU A 30 -7.47 31.48 -8.68
N SER A 31 -8.41 31.84 -9.58
CA SER A 31 -8.68 31.01 -10.76
C SER A 31 -7.44 30.90 -11.66
N SER A 32 -7.36 29.81 -12.43
CA SER A 32 -6.30 29.59 -13.43
C SER A 32 -6.15 30.75 -14.42
N ASP A 33 -7.26 31.44 -14.67
CA ASP A 33 -7.38 32.52 -15.66
C ASP A 33 -7.08 33.90 -15.05
N SER A 34 -6.68 33.96 -13.78
CA SER A 34 -6.27 35.21 -13.16
C SER A 34 -5.09 35.84 -13.92
N LEU A 35 -5.01 37.17 -13.90
CA LEU A 35 -3.96 37.90 -14.61
C LEU A 35 -2.57 37.47 -14.11
N TRP A 36 -2.45 37.26 -12.79
CA TRP A 36 -1.21 36.79 -12.17
C TRP A 36 -0.86 35.38 -12.61
N SER A 37 -1.85 34.47 -12.60
CA SER A 37 -1.66 33.08 -13.01
C SER A 37 -1.28 32.96 -14.48
N SER A 38 -1.92 33.77 -15.33
CA SER A 38 -1.59 33.90 -16.75
C SER A 38 -0.18 34.46 -16.99
N ALA A 39 0.25 35.44 -16.19
CA ALA A 39 1.60 36.00 -16.28
C ALA A 39 2.66 34.96 -15.87
N CYS A 40 2.42 34.22 -14.78
CA CYS A 40 3.28 33.13 -14.33
C CYS A 40 3.37 32.03 -15.40
N TRP A 41 2.23 31.57 -15.95
CA TRP A 41 2.16 30.60 -17.03
C TRP A 41 2.95 31.03 -18.26
N THR A 42 2.71 32.26 -18.74
CA THR A 42 3.40 32.81 -19.92
C THR A 42 4.90 32.91 -19.68
N SER A 43 5.31 33.35 -18.49
CA SER A 43 6.72 33.45 -18.11
C SER A 43 7.40 32.07 -18.09
N ALA A 44 6.72 31.04 -17.57
CA ALA A 44 7.24 29.69 -17.46
C ALA A 44 7.51 29.06 -18.83
N ILE A 45 6.55 29.17 -19.75
CA ILE A 45 6.66 28.64 -21.11
C ILE A 45 7.77 29.37 -21.88
N ASN A 46 7.82 30.70 -21.78
CA ASN A 46 8.85 31.49 -22.45
C ASN A 46 10.25 31.20 -21.92
N LEU A 47 10.40 31.11 -20.59
CA LEU A 47 11.67 30.72 -19.96
C LEU A 47 12.08 29.33 -20.42
N PHE A 48 11.17 28.35 -20.41
CA PHE A 48 11.47 27.00 -20.92
C PHE A 48 12.04 27.04 -22.33
N PHE A 49 11.42 27.78 -23.26
CA PHE A 49 11.92 27.92 -24.62
C PHE A 49 13.29 28.58 -24.70
N GLN A 50 13.51 29.66 -23.96
CA GLN A 50 14.78 30.38 -23.94
C GLN A 50 15.91 29.49 -23.40
N MET A 51 15.65 28.79 -22.30
CA MET A 51 16.59 27.85 -21.68
C MET A 51 16.87 26.66 -22.61
N ALA A 52 15.84 26.11 -23.26
CA ALA A 52 16.01 25.03 -24.23
C ALA A 52 16.83 25.47 -25.44
N ALA A 53 16.56 26.65 -25.99
CA ALA A 53 17.30 27.21 -27.13
C ALA A 53 18.76 27.54 -26.79
N SER A 54 19.04 27.96 -25.55
CA SER A 54 20.40 28.19 -25.05
C SER A 54 21.18 26.90 -24.78
N GLY A 55 20.52 25.73 -24.82
CA GLY A 55 21.17 24.44 -24.64
C GLY A 55 21.32 24.01 -23.18
N VAL A 56 20.73 24.71 -22.22
CA VAL A 56 20.84 24.41 -20.78
C VAL A 56 20.35 22.99 -20.45
N TYR A 57 19.39 22.50 -21.23
CA TYR A 57 18.84 21.17 -21.07
C TYR A 57 19.61 20.07 -21.83
N GLN A 58 20.73 20.35 -22.50
CA GLN A 58 21.49 19.36 -23.28
C GLN A 58 21.97 18.16 -22.43
N ASN A 59 22.29 18.42 -21.16
CA ASN A 59 22.71 17.39 -20.21
C ASN A 59 21.54 16.71 -19.47
N SER A 60 20.30 17.07 -19.83
CA SER A 60 19.08 16.46 -19.29
C SER A 60 18.48 15.49 -20.31
N SER A 61 17.71 14.50 -19.86
CA SER A 61 17.01 13.52 -20.70
C SER A 61 15.79 14.12 -21.42
N LEU A 62 15.93 15.34 -21.95
CA LEU A 62 14.86 16.05 -22.62
C LEU A 62 14.70 15.51 -24.05
N ASN A 63 13.47 15.15 -24.39
CA ASN A 63 13.16 14.66 -25.73
C ASN A 63 13.09 15.85 -26.70
N ASN A 64 14.18 16.05 -27.44
CA ASN A 64 14.33 17.14 -28.41
C ASN A 64 13.25 17.14 -29.51
N GLY A 65 12.57 16.01 -29.76
CA GLY A 65 11.45 15.93 -30.70
C GLY A 65 10.19 16.69 -30.25
N HIS A 66 10.04 16.95 -28.94
CA HIS A 66 8.85 17.60 -28.38
C HIS A 66 9.11 19.01 -27.84
N VAL A 67 10.36 19.47 -27.82
CA VAL A 67 10.75 20.80 -27.30
C VAL A 67 9.99 21.93 -27.98
N ASN A 68 9.75 21.82 -29.29
CA ASN A 68 9.01 22.83 -30.05
C ASN A 68 7.50 22.58 -30.11
N ASN A 69 6.99 21.53 -29.45
CA ASN A 69 5.56 21.26 -29.39
C ASN A 69 4.91 22.08 -28.27
N VAL A 70 4.59 23.33 -28.59
CA VAL A 70 3.94 24.28 -27.68
C VAL A 70 2.68 23.68 -27.05
N MET A 71 1.84 23.01 -27.83
CA MET A 71 0.59 22.42 -27.33
C MET A 71 0.84 21.34 -26.27
N PHE A 72 1.87 20.52 -26.46
CA PHE A 72 2.28 19.52 -25.48
C PHE A 72 2.81 20.17 -24.21
N LEU A 73 3.64 21.22 -24.32
CA LEU A 73 4.16 21.96 -23.17
C LEU A 73 3.06 22.64 -22.37
N ILE A 74 2.07 23.23 -23.03
CA ILE A 74 0.89 23.82 -22.37
C ILE A 74 0.14 22.75 -21.59
N LYS A 75 -0.14 21.59 -22.21
CA LYS A 75 -0.80 20.48 -21.51
C LYS A 75 0.01 19.97 -20.32
N ALA A 76 1.31 19.81 -20.49
CA ALA A 76 2.21 19.34 -19.44
C ALA A 76 2.26 20.33 -18.26
N TYR A 77 2.37 21.63 -18.56
CA TYR A 77 2.33 22.68 -17.55
C TYR A 77 0.99 22.66 -16.82
N ASN A 78 -0.13 22.70 -17.55
CA ASN A 78 -1.46 22.77 -16.96
C ASN A 78 -1.74 21.57 -16.06
N TYR A 79 -1.35 20.36 -16.50
CA TYR A 79 -1.46 19.16 -15.67
C TYR A 79 -0.59 19.27 -14.41
N TYR A 80 0.70 19.58 -14.56
CA TYR A 80 1.58 19.64 -13.39
C TYR A 80 1.13 20.69 -12.37
N VAL A 81 0.69 21.84 -12.85
CA VAL A 81 0.34 22.98 -12.03
C VAL A 81 -1.07 22.89 -11.47
N HIS A 82 -2.08 22.82 -12.34
CA HIS A 82 -3.48 22.94 -11.94
C HIS A 82 -4.07 21.60 -11.47
N PHE A 83 -3.36 20.49 -11.71
CA PHE A 83 -3.74 19.20 -11.16
C PHE A 83 -2.81 18.83 -10.00
N CYS A 84 -1.51 18.61 -10.25
CA CYS A 84 -0.63 18.09 -9.19
C CYS A 84 -0.35 19.10 -8.06
N LEU A 85 0.05 20.34 -8.38
CA LEU A 85 0.36 21.34 -7.33
C LEU A 85 -0.89 21.84 -6.62
N GLU A 86 -2.01 21.96 -7.33
CA GLU A 86 -3.29 22.33 -6.72
C GLU A 86 -3.78 21.27 -5.73
N GLU A 87 -3.68 19.98 -6.08
CA GLU A 87 -4.01 18.88 -5.16
C GLU A 87 -3.08 18.88 -3.94
N GLN A 88 -1.78 19.12 -4.14
CA GLN A 88 -0.83 19.27 -3.04
C GLN A 88 -1.23 20.44 -2.12
N PHE A 89 -1.53 21.60 -2.70
CA PHE A 89 -1.93 22.80 -1.96
C PHE A 89 -3.22 22.61 -1.17
N LYS A 90 -4.27 22.05 -1.81
CA LYS A 90 -5.55 21.75 -1.15
C LYS A 90 -5.37 20.82 0.05
N ASN A 91 -4.50 19.82 -0.07
CA ASN A 91 -4.20 18.92 1.05
C ASN A 91 -3.43 19.64 2.18
N GLU A 92 -2.43 20.46 1.85
CA GLU A 92 -1.63 21.20 2.84
C GLU A 92 -2.40 22.30 3.57
N ILE A 93 -3.40 22.92 2.92
CA ILE A 93 -4.30 23.87 3.60
C ILE A 93 -5.14 23.16 4.67
N LYS A 94 -5.65 21.95 4.38
CA LYS A 94 -6.49 21.19 5.30
C LYS A 94 -5.73 20.79 6.55
N GLU A 95 -4.55 20.21 6.38
CA GLU A 95 -3.65 19.86 7.48
C GLU A 95 -2.21 19.87 6.98
N LYS A 96 -1.33 20.52 7.75
CA LYS A 96 0.10 20.59 7.42
C LYS A 96 0.71 19.19 7.36
N GLY A 97 1.34 18.85 6.23
CA GLY A 97 1.94 17.55 5.97
C GLY A 97 0.96 16.48 5.47
N LYS A 98 -0.31 16.83 5.22
CA LYS A 98 -1.31 15.87 4.71
C LYS A 98 -0.94 15.31 3.34
N TYR A 99 -0.38 16.13 2.45
CA TYR A 99 -0.01 15.64 1.12
C TYR A 99 1.08 14.56 1.21
N GLU A 100 2.07 14.76 2.07
CA GLU A 100 3.11 13.76 2.31
C GLU A 100 2.52 12.45 2.84
N LYS A 101 1.60 12.52 3.82
CA LYS A 101 0.88 11.33 4.32
C LYS A 101 0.12 10.60 3.21
N VAL A 102 -0.60 11.33 2.35
CA VAL A 102 -1.35 10.76 1.20
C VAL A 102 -0.41 10.09 0.21
N VAL A 103 0.71 10.73 -0.15
CA VAL A 103 1.71 10.16 -1.07
C VAL A 103 2.32 8.87 -0.51
N ILE A 104 2.64 8.85 0.79
CA ILE A 104 3.15 7.65 1.47
C ILE A 104 2.07 6.54 1.48
N ALA A 105 0.83 6.87 1.81
CA ALA A 105 -0.29 5.92 1.81
C ALA A 105 -0.50 5.30 0.41
N ASN A 106 -0.52 6.11 -0.64
CA ASN A 106 -0.63 5.66 -2.03
C ASN A 106 0.53 4.75 -2.45
N ARG A 107 1.76 5.06 -2.00
CA ARG A 107 2.93 4.21 -2.24
C ARG A 107 2.79 2.86 -1.53
N ASN A 108 2.33 2.86 -0.28
CA ASN A 108 2.13 1.64 0.50
C ASN A 108 1.02 0.77 -0.11
N HIS A 109 -0.09 1.37 -0.53
CA HIS A 109 -1.18 0.67 -1.20
C HIS A 109 -0.68 -0.07 -2.46
N LYS A 110 0.08 0.62 -3.32
CA LYS A 110 0.72 -0.01 -4.50
C LYS A 110 1.70 -1.12 -4.13
N ASN A 111 2.35 -1.06 -2.97
CA ASN A 111 3.21 -2.14 -2.51
C ASN A 111 2.38 -3.35 -2.07
N TRP A 112 1.27 -3.13 -1.37
CA TRP A 112 0.32 -4.17 -0.97
C TRP A 112 -0.25 -4.89 -2.20
N ASP A 113 -0.69 -4.16 -3.23
CA ASP A 113 -1.17 -4.72 -4.50
C ASP A 113 -0.12 -5.65 -5.13
N ARG A 114 1.12 -5.19 -5.23
CA ARG A 114 2.21 -5.98 -5.82
C ARG A 114 2.46 -7.28 -5.07
N ILE A 115 2.34 -7.27 -3.74
CA ILE A 115 2.54 -8.48 -2.92
C ILE A 115 1.35 -9.42 -3.07
N ARG A 116 0.12 -8.89 -3.00
CA ARG A 116 -1.11 -9.63 -3.27
C ARG A 116 -1.01 -10.36 -4.61
N ASP A 117 -0.77 -9.64 -5.70
CA ASP A 117 -0.72 -10.20 -7.06
C ASP A 117 0.35 -11.28 -7.20
N ARG A 118 1.50 -11.13 -6.54
CA ARG A 118 2.57 -12.14 -6.54
C ARG A 118 2.14 -13.40 -5.80
N ARG A 119 1.56 -13.25 -4.60
CA ARG A 119 1.07 -14.35 -3.77
C ARG A 119 -0.09 -15.06 -4.47
N GLU A 120 -1.00 -14.32 -5.09
CA GLU A 120 -2.13 -14.83 -5.85
C GLU A 120 -1.67 -15.68 -7.04
N LYS A 121 -0.80 -15.13 -7.90
CA LYS A 121 -0.21 -15.87 -9.03
C LYS A 121 0.47 -17.15 -8.56
N PHE A 122 1.23 -17.09 -7.47
CA PHE A 122 1.87 -18.28 -6.90
C PHE A 122 0.83 -19.30 -6.39
N SER A 123 -0.24 -18.85 -5.73
CA SER A 123 -1.30 -19.71 -5.21
C SER A 123 -2.08 -20.43 -6.33
N VAL A 124 -2.30 -19.75 -7.46
CA VAL A 124 -2.96 -20.31 -8.64
C VAL A 124 -2.08 -21.37 -9.28
N ILE A 125 -0.80 -21.07 -9.52
CA ILE A 125 0.17 -22.03 -10.10
C ILE A 125 0.30 -23.29 -9.23
N ASN A 126 0.29 -23.15 -7.91
CA ASN A 126 0.46 -24.26 -6.97
C ASN A 126 -0.87 -24.92 -6.52
N ASN A 127 -1.99 -24.57 -7.16
CA ASN A 127 -3.32 -25.13 -6.86
C ASN A 127 -3.65 -25.10 -5.36
N PHE A 128 -3.62 -23.91 -4.78
CA PHE A 128 -3.98 -23.73 -3.38
C PHE A 128 -5.49 -23.96 -3.16
N PRO A 129 -5.89 -24.46 -1.98
CA PRO A 129 -7.28 -24.52 -1.54
C PRO A 129 -7.98 -23.17 -1.65
N LYS A 130 -9.29 -23.17 -1.88
CA LYS A 130 -10.12 -21.95 -2.01
C LYS A 130 -10.02 -21.07 -0.77
N GLN A 131 -10.08 -21.68 0.43
CA GLN A 131 -9.94 -20.97 1.71
C GLN A 131 -8.63 -20.15 1.83
N TYR A 132 -7.50 -20.63 1.29
CA TYR A 132 -6.25 -19.85 1.28
C TYR A 132 -6.25 -18.76 0.22
N LYS A 133 -6.85 -19.03 -0.94
CA LYS A 133 -6.99 -18.03 -2.00
C LYS A 133 -7.81 -16.83 -1.54
N LYS A 134 -8.91 -17.05 -0.81
CA LYS A 134 -9.74 -15.97 -0.23
C LYS A 134 -8.93 -14.98 0.62
N ILE A 135 -7.94 -15.46 1.40
CA ILE A 135 -7.07 -14.58 2.20
C ILE A 135 -5.99 -13.90 1.34
N ILE A 136 -5.50 -14.57 0.31
CA ILE A 136 -4.46 -14.07 -0.60
C ILE A 136 -5.03 -13.05 -1.62
N GLU A 137 -6.31 -13.14 -1.95
CA GLU A 137 -7.00 -12.24 -2.86
C GLU A 137 -7.36 -10.91 -2.18
N ASP A 138 -7.56 -10.92 -0.86
CA ASP A 138 -7.89 -9.71 -0.10
C ASP A 138 -6.66 -8.78 0.06
N LEU A 139 -6.81 -7.51 -0.34
CA LEU A 139 -5.72 -6.54 -0.32
C LEU A 139 -5.26 -6.20 1.12
N HIS A 140 -6.20 -6.05 2.04
CA HIS A 140 -5.90 -5.62 3.41
C HIS A 140 -5.19 -6.73 4.22
N SER A 141 -5.27 -7.98 3.76
CA SER A 141 -4.47 -9.11 4.25
C SER A 141 -2.98 -8.97 3.95
N HIS A 142 -2.57 -8.04 3.10
CA HIS A 142 -1.18 -7.77 2.71
C HIS A 142 -0.66 -6.41 3.21
N SER A 143 -1.40 -5.76 4.11
CA SER A 143 -1.15 -4.36 4.48
C SER A 143 0.02 -4.15 5.45
N ASP A 144 1.00 -5.05 5.46
CA ASP A 144 2.17 -5.09 6.33
C ASP A 144 3.47 -4.64 5.66
N ASP A 145 3.49 -4.33 4.36
CA ASP A 145 4.70 -3.96 3.62
C ASP A 145 4.94 -2.44 3.60
N GLU A 146 5.79 -1.96 4.50
CA GLU A 146 6.15 -0.54 4.60
C GLU A 146 7.67 -0.33 4.57
N VAL A 147 8.11 0.86 4.18
CA VAL A 147 9.55 1.18 4.03
C VAL A 147 10.07 1.83 5.32
N ASP A 148 11.19 1.33 5.84
CA ASP A 148 11.94 1.94 6.95
C ASP A 148 12.66 3.23 6.51
N ASP A 149 13.15 4.02 7.46
CA ASP A 149 13.95 5.22 7.22
C ASP A 149 15.20 4.94 6.35
N LYS A 150 15.68 3.69 6.37
CA LYS A 150 16.83 3.22 5.58
C LYS A 150 16.47 2.73 4.17
N GLY A 151 15.20 2.76 3.77
CA GLY A 151 14.77 2.23 2.47
C GLY A 151 14.54 0.72 2.45
N ASN A 152 14.70 0.02 3.57
CA ASN A 152 14.41 -1.41 3.70
C ASN A 152 12.89 -1.64 3.80
N PHE A 153 12.39 -2.71 3.17
CA PHE A 153 10.98 -3.10 3.34
C PHE A 153 10.82 -3.91 4.63
N LEU A 154 9.86 -3.53 5.46
CA LEU A 154 9.56 -4.12 6.76
C LEU A 154 8.21 -4.81 6.73
N ILE A 155 8.14 -5.96 7.41
CA ILE A 155 6.86 -6.59 7.74
C ILE A 155 6.39 -5.98 9.05
N LYS A 156 5.54 -4.95 8.97
CA LYS A 156 4.94 -4.32 10.14
C LYS A 156 3.92 -5.23 10.79
N THR A 157 3.79 -5.08 12.11
CA THR A 157 2.83 -5.87 12.88
C THR A 157 1.44 -5.28 12.75
N LEU A 158 0.49 -6.13 12.37
CA LEU A 158 -0.93 -5.77 12.26
C LEU A 158 -1.67 -6.28 13.50
N PRO A 159 -2.26 -5.39 14.32
CA PRO A 159 -2.88 -5.78 15.58
C PRO A 159 -4.11 -6.67 15.39
N TYR A 160 -4.81 -6.54 14.27
CA TYR A 160 -5.99 -7.34 13.95
C TYR A 160 -5.66 -8.75 13.48
N ARG A 161 -4.42 -9.04 13.08
CA ARG A 161 -4.06 -10.30 12.42
C ARG A 161 -3.59 -11.33 13.44
N SER A 162 -4.08 -12.56 13.34
CA SER A 162 -3.73 -13.65 14.24
C SER A 162 -2.29 -14.14 14.03
N LYS A 163 -1.74 -14.79 15.06
CA LYS A 163 -0.43 -15.48 14.98
C LYS A 163 -0.39 -16.54 13.87
N LEU A 164 -1.51 -17.24 13.65
CA LEU A 164 -1.62 -18.27 12.62
C LEU A 164 -1.54 -17.64 11.22
N ALA A 165 -2.24 -16.52 11.00
CA ALA A 165 -2.18 -15.80 9.74
C ALA A 165 -0.76 -15.25 9.47
N ASN A 166 -0.08 -14.69 10.48
CA ASN A 166 1.31 -14.26 10.35
C ASN A 166 2.24 -15.43 9.95
N ILE A 167 2.15 -16.57 10.65
CA ILE A 167 2.95 -17.76 10.32
C ILE A 167 2.67 -18.21 8.88
N PHE A 168 1.41 -18.26 8.48
CA PHE A 168 1.03 -18.67 7.13
C PHE A 168 1.62 -17.78 6.04
N LEU A 169 1.44 -16.45 6.14
CA LEU A 169 1.92 -15.50 5.14
C LEU A 169 3.45 -15.47 5.07
N ASN A 170 4.11 -15.59 6.22
CA ASN A 170 5.56 -15.69 6.31
C ASN A 170 6.09 -16.96 5.65
N CYS A 171 5.50 -18.12 5.95
CA CYS A 171 5.87 -19.39 5.31
C CYS A 171 5.58 -19.37 3.80
N LEU A 172 4.50 -18.71 3.36
CA LEU A 172 4.20 -18.52 1.95
C LEU A 172 5.32 -17.75 1.23
N ASP A 173 5.81 -16.68 1.86
CA ASP A 173 6.90 -15.88 1.29
C ASP A 173 8.22 -16.67 1.20
N GLU A 174 8.54 -17.45 2.22
CA GLU A 174 9.70 -18.35 2.21
C GLU A 174 9.63 -19.36 1.06
N GLN A 175 8.44 -19.92 0.82
CA GLN A 175 8.23 -20.85 -0.29
C GLN A 175 8.34 -20.19 -1.65
N MET A 176 7.78 -18.99 -1.81
CA MET A 176 7.93 -18.21 -3.03
C MET A 176 9.39 -17.90 -3.32
N LYS A 177 10.15 -17.49 -2.29
CA LYS A 177 11.59 -17.25 -2.38
C LYS A 177 12.36 -18.51 -2.77
N ALA A 178 12.06 -19.65 -2.13
CA ALA A 178 12.68 -20.93 -2.44
C ALA A 178 12.38 -21.38 -3.88
N ALA A 179 11.13 -21.20 -4.34
CA ALA A 179 10.72 -21.53 -5.70
C ALA A 179 11.43 -20.66 -6.75
N TRP A 180 11.52 -19.34 -6.54
CA TRP A 180 12.26 -18.46 -7.46
C TRP A 180 13.75 -18.79 -7.52
N LYS A 181 14.37 -19.09 -6.37
CA LYS A 181 15.76 -19.54 -6.30
C LYS A 181 15.96 -20.85 -7.08
N ALA A 182 15.04 -21.81 -6.95
CA ALA A 182 15.09 -23.07 -7.68
C ALA A 182 14.93 -22.88 -9.20
N MET A 183 14.07 -21.94 -9.61
CA MET A 183 13.86 -21.61 -11.03
C MET A 183 15.00 -20.77 -11.64
N LYS A 184 16.03 -20.39 -10.86
CA LYS A 184 17.12 -19.48 -11.27
C LYS A 184 16.62 -18.18 -11.89
N VAL A 185 15.38 -17.80 -11.57
CA VAL A 185 14.86 -16.49 -11.92
C VAL A 185 15.51 -15.53 -10.95
N THR A 186 16.28 -14.57 -11.46
CA THR A 186 16.69 -13.39 -10.71
C THR A 186 15.42 -12.60 -10.41
N SER A 187 14.72 -12.98 -9.35
CA SER A 187 13.56 -12.23 -8.92
C SER A 187 14.08 -10.88 -8.45
N LYS A 188 13.61 -9.79 -9.08
CA LYS A 188 13.65 -8.43 -8.51
C LYS A 188 12.73 -8.30 -7.29
N ALA A 189 12.51 -9.41 -6.58
CA ALA A 189 11.67 -9.47 -5.41
C ALA A 189 12.41 -8.77 -4.29
N ARG A 190 11.76 -7.74 -3.75
CA ARG A 190 12.27 -6.97 -2.63
C ARG A 190 12.39 -7.89 -1.41
N PHE A 191 13.54 -7.85 -0.75
CA PHE A 191 13.71 -8.53 0.52
C PHE A 191 12.99 -7.73 1.60
N ARG A 192 11.99 -8.36 2.21
CA ARG A 192 11.30 -7.82 3.37
C ARG A 192 11.93 -8.39 4.63
N LYS A 193 12.12 -7.55 5.64
CA LYS A 193 12.74 -7.92 6.90
C LYS A 193 11.70 -7.87 8.00
N LEU A 194 11.69 -8.88 8.85
CA LEU A 194 10.88 -8.88 10.06
C LEU A 194 11.66 -8.17 11.17
N PRO A 195 11.16 -7.04 11.71
CA PRO A 195 11.77 -6.39 12.87
C PRO A 195 11.85 -7.36 14.07
N ARG A 196 12.90 -7.22 14.89
CA ARG A 196 13.02 -7.97 16.16
C ARG A 196 12.05 -7.49 17.25
N GLU A 197 11.77 -6.20 17.26
CA GLU A 197 10.74 -5.59 18.08
C GLU A 197 9.54 -5.27 17.20
N PRO A 198 8.30 -5.57 17.64
CA PRO A 198 7.14 -5.47 16.78
C PRO A 198 6.85 -3.99 16.49
N GLN A 199 6.88 -3.62 15.22
CA GLN A 199 6.54 -2.27 14.79
C GLN A 199 5.08 -2.26 14.34
N ILE A 200 4.21 -1.80 15.23
CA ILE A 200 2.78 -1.72 14.97
C ILE A 200 2.51 -0.71 13.85
N LYS A 201 1.63 -1.07 12.92
CA LYS A 201 1.12 -0.14 11.91
C LYS A 201 0.22 0.90 12.57
N ASN A 202 0.49 2.18 12.30
CA ASN A 202 -0.21 3.31 12.94
C ASN A 202 -1.72 3.32 12.67
N PHE A 203 -2.16 2.98 11.45
CA PHE A 203 -3.57 2.95 11.06
C PHE A 203 -3.87 1.67 10.25
N PRO A 204 -4.14 0.55 10.93
CA PRO A 204 -4.39 -0.72 10.28
C PRO A 204 -5.87 -0.86 9.91
N THR A 205 -6.20 -0.78 8.62
CA THR A 205 -7.53 -1.18 8.11
C THR A 205 -7.61 -2.70 8.07
N ALA A 206 -8.51 -3.27 8.87
CA ALA A 206 -8.73 -4.71 8.89
C ALA A 206 -9.62 -5.14 7.71
N PRO A 207 -9.33 -6.28 7.06
CA PRO A 207 -10.20 -6.83 6.05
C PRO A 207 -11.54 -7.28 6.63
N THR A 208 -12.56 -7.33 5.79
CA THR A 208 -13.92 -7.78 6.14
C THR A 208 -14.24 -9.12 5.47
N GLY A 209 -15.02 -9.96 6.14
CA GLY A 209 -15.50 -11.23 5.59
C GLY A 209 -14.45 -12.35 5.52
N LEU A 210 -13.30 -12.20 6.17
CA LEU A 210 -12.32 -13.29 6.26
C LEU A 210 -12.68 -14.30 7.37
N PRO A 211 -12.12 -15.52 7.31
CA PRO A 211 -12.35 -16.56 8.31
C PRO A 211 -11.96 -16.13 9.74
N LEU A 212 -12.66 -16.68 10.73
CA LEU A 212 -12.53 -16.28 12.14
C LEU A 212 -11.10 -16.36 12.69
N ASP A 213 -10.36 -17.39 12.29
CA ASP A 213 -8.99 -17.65 12.74
C ASP A 213 -7.92 -16.78 12.04
N PHE A 214 -8.31 -15.94 11.08
CA PHE A 214 -7.48 -14.87 10.55
C PHE A 214 -7.28 -13.74 11.56
N TYR A 215 -8.29 -13.44 12.36
CA TYR A 215 -8.26 -12.29 13.27
C TYR A 215 -7.63 -12.62 14.61
N SER A 216 -6.96 -11.66 15.24
CA SER A 216 -6.50 -11.78 16.62
C SER A 216 -7.69 -11.86 17.56
N LYS A 217 -7.67 -12.80 18.50
CA LYS A 217 -8.73 -12.95 19.52
C LYS A 217 -8.86 -11.68 20.36
N GLU A 218 -7.75 -11.09 20.77
CA GLU A 218 -7.76 -9.90 21.63
C GLU A 218 -8.36 -8.70 20.90
N TRP A 219 -7.92 -8.48 19.66
CA TRP A 219 -8.42 -7.40 18.81
C TRP A 219 -9.89 -7.61 18.45
N LEU A 220 -10.29 -8.81 18.05
CA LEU A 220 -11.69 -9.07 17.73
C LEU A 220 -12.57 -8.88 18.98
N ASN A 221 -12.04 -9.16 20.17
CA ASN A 221 -12.79 -9.00 21.40
C ASN A 221 -12.96 -7.54 21.84
N SER A 222 -12.03 -6.65 21.48
CA SER A 222 -12.14 -5.22 21.79
C SER A 222 -13.19 -4.48 20.95
N LEU A 223 -13.60 -5.03 19.80
CA LEU A 223 -14.62 -4.42 18.94
C LEU A 223 -16.04 -4.48 19.55
N PRO A 224 -16.91 -3.52 19.23
CA PRO A 224 -18.35 -3.61 19.45
C PRO A 224 -18.99 -4.81 18.72
N LEU A 225 -20.02 -5.43 19.32
CA LEU A 225 -20.71 -6.59 18.74
C LEU A 225 -21.23 -6.39 17.30
N PRO A 226 -21.82 -5.24 16.92
CA PRO A 226 -22.25 -5.03 15.54
C PRO A 226 -21.08 -5.07 14.55
N GLN A 227 -19.95 -4.45 14.91
CA GLN A 227 -18.75 -4.45 14.07
C GLN A 227 -18.17 -5.85 13.92
N LYS A 228 -18.07 -6.64 15.00
CA LYS A 228 -17.58 -8.04 14.93
C LYS A 228 -18.34 -8.88 13.89
N ARG A 229 -19.66 -8.69 13.77
CA ARG A 229 -20.51 -9.44 12.83
C ARG A 229 -20.30 -9.05 11.38
N LEU A 230 -19.96 -7.79 11.12
CA LEU A 230 -19.67 -7.29 9.77
C LEU A 230 -18.23 -7.62 9.35
N THR A 231 -17.30 -7.62 10.31
CA THR A 231 -15.88 -7.83 10.04
C THR A 231 -15.55 -9.30 9.75
N VAL A 232 -16.16 -10.25 10.45
CA VAL A 232 -15.68 -11.65 10.46
C VAL A 232 -16.70 -12.63 9.92
N ASP A 233 -16.25 -13.55 9.07
CA ASP A 233 -17.01 -14.76 8.71
C ASP A 233 -16.89 -15.80 9.83
N VAL A 234 -17.86 -15.79 10.73
CA VAL A 234 -17.93 -16.70 11.88
C VAL A 234 -18.14 -18.17 11.48
N ASN A 235 -18.51 -18.47 10.23
CA ASN A 235 -18.80 -19.84 9.79
C ASN A 235 -17.60 -20.50 9.09
N ALA A 236 -16.50 -19.78 8.90
CA ALA A 236 -15.32 -20.25 8.20
C ALA A 236 -14.07 -20.24 9.09
N VAL A 237 -13.25 -21.27 8.90
CA VAL A 237 -11.91 -21.43 9.49
C VAL A 237 -10.96 -21.88 8.41
N VAL A 238 -9.70 -21.43 8.45
CA VAL A 238 -8.76 -21.62 7.34
C VAL A 238 -7.46 -22.30 7.72
N PHE A 239 -6.95 -22.05 8.91
CA PHE A 239 -5.62 -22.43 9.34
C PHE A 239 -5.64 -23.73 10.14
N LEU A 240 -4.64 -24.56 9.85
CA LEU A 240 -4.25 -25.62 10.77
C LEU A 240 -3.63 -25.00 12.04
N PRO A 241 -3.60 -25.75 13.17
CA PRO A 241 -2.86 -25.32 14.36
C PRO A 241 -1.39 -24.97 14.09
N TYR A 242 -0.82 -25.57 13.04
CA TYR A 242 0.50 -25.22 12.50
C TYR A 242 0.38 -24.95 10.99
N PRO A 243 0.14 -23.70 10.57
CA PRO A 243 -0.15 -23.37 9.17
C PRO A 243 0.97 -23.75 8.21
N ALA A 244 2.23 -23.67 8.66
CA ALA A 244 3.41 -24.07 7.89
C ALA A 244 3.32 -25.50 7.33
N LYS A 245 2.69 -26.41 8.08
CA LYS A 245 2.56 -27.83 7.67
C LYS A 245 1.68 -28.02 6.45
N SER A 246 0.74 -27.11 6.21
CA SER A 246 -0.14 -27.17 5.05
C SER A 246 0.55 -26.77 3.74
N LEU A 247 1.63 -26.01 3.86
CA LEU A 247 2.36 -25.47 2.72
C LEU A 247 3.48 -26.41 2.26
N PHE A 248 3.97 -27.32 3.11
CA PHE A 248 5.03 -28.26 2.73
C PHE A 248 4.67 -29.10 1.49
N PRO A 249 5.66 -29.54 0.68
CA PRO A 249 5.39 -30.43 -0.43
C PRO A 249 4.82 -31.77 0.08
N PRO A 250 3.96 -32.47 -0.68
CA PRO A 250 3.32 -33.71 -0.23
C PRO A 250 4.27 -34.81 0.22
N ASN A 251 5.51 -34.78 -0.26
CA ASN A 251 6.56 -35.75 0.08
C ASN A 251 7.32 -35.40 1.38
N HIS A 252 7.03 -34.25 2.00
CA HIS A 252 7.66 -33.82 3.25
C HIS A 252 7.07 -34.59 4.44
N LYS A 253 7.92 -35.03 5.37
CA LYS A 253 7.50 -35.82 6.54
C LYS A 253 6.43 -35.12 7.40
N ASP A 254 6.57 -33.81 7.55
CA ASP A 254 5.68 -32.98 8.37
C ASP A 254 4.52 -32.36 7.59
N TYR A 255 4.30 -32.77 6.33
CA TYR A 255 3.17 -32.30 5.53
C TYR A 255 1.85 -32.77 6.12
N ASP A 256 0.94 -31.82 6.33
CA ASP A 256 -0.40 -32.11 6.82
C ASP A 256 -1.43 -31.98 5.70
N TYR A 257 -1.88 -33.13 5.20
CA TYR A 257 -2.86 -33.23 4.11
C TYR A 257 -4.22 -32.60 4.44
N ARG A 258 -4.52 -32.33 5.72
CA ARG A 258 -5.75 -31.64 6.14
C ARG A 258 -5.83 -30.23 5.57
N GLY A 259 -4.69 -29.60 5.32
CA GLY A 259 -4.62 -28.31 4.64
C GLY A 259 -5.08 -28.33 3.18
N LYS A 260 -5.34 -29.51 2.58
CA LYS A 260 -5.92 -29.66 1.24
C LYS A 260 -7.37 -30.14 1.26
N TRP A 261 -8.00 -30.22 2.42
CA TRP A 261 -9.41 -30.61 2.51
C TRP A 261 -10.31 -29.55 1.86
N ALA A 262 -11.48 -29.98 1.42
CA ALA A 262 -12.53 -29.06 0.98
C ALA A 262 -13.07 -28.27 2.19
N ASP A 263 -13.40 -27.00 1.97
CA ASP A 263 -13.76 -26.03 3.01
C ASP A 263 -14.86 -26.57 3.96
N TRP A 264 -15.92 -27.19 3.42
CA TRP A 264 -17.00 -27.76 4.25
C TRP A 264 -16.52 -28.85 5.23
N LYS A 265 -15.55 -29.67 4.81
CA LYS A 265 -14.98 -30.74 5.63
C LYS A 265 -14.01 -30.17 6.65
N PHE A 266 -13.24 -29.16 6.25
CA PHE A 266 -12.31 -28.46 7.13
C PHE A 266 -13.05 -27.72 8.24
N ASN A 267 -14.06 -26.91 7.88
CA ASN A 267 -14.89 -26.18 8.83
C ASN A 267 -15.57 -27.14 9.79
N LYS A 268 -16.17 -28.25 9.33
CA LYS A 268 -16.82 -29.22 10.21
C LYS A 268 -15.90 -29.76 11.33
N GLU A 269 -14.61 -29.92 11.05
CA GLU A 269 -13.64 -30.45 12.00
C GLU A 269 -13.11 -29.37 12.97
N PHE A 270 -12.81 -28.17 12.46
CA PHE A 270 -12.06 -27.16 13.21
C PHE A 270 -12.91 -26.01 13.76
N ILE A 271 -14.12 -25.78 13.22
CA ILE A 271 -14.97 -24.64 13.62
C ILE A 271 -15.29 -24.64 15.11
N GLY A 272 -15.61 -25.80 15.70
CA GLY A 272 -15.95 -25.90 17.11
C GLY A 272 -14.80 -25.53 18.04
N VAL A 273 -13.58 -25.97 17.70
CA VAL A 273 -12.36 -25.64 18.46
C VAL A 273 -12.06 -24.15 18.40
N VAL A 274 -12.24 -23.54 17.23
CA VAL A 274 -12.03 -22.11 17.06
C VAL A 274 -13.12 -21.30 17.76
N TRP A 275 -14.39 -21.67 17.62
CA TRP A 275 -15.49 -21.03 18.35
C TRP A 275 -15.28 -21.03 19.86
N GLU A 276 -14.83 -22.15 20.44
CA GLU A 276 -14.48 -22.22 21.85
C GLU A 276 -13.32 -21.27 22.20
N LYS A 277 -12.26 -21.23 21.38
CA LYS A 277 -11.13 -20.31 21.58
C LYS A 277 -11.59 -18.85 21.59
N TYR A 278 -12.51 -18.47 20.69
CA TYR A 278 -12.97 -17.08 20.50
C TYR A 278 -14.21 -16.73 21.34
N GLY A 279 -14.86 -17.70 22.00
CA GLY A 279 -16.04 -17.48 22.84
C GLY A 279 -17.35 -17.29 22.06
N PHE A 280 -17.46 -17.80 20.83
CA PHE A 280 -18.70 -17.80 20.05
C PHE A 280 -19.54 -19.03 20.39
N ASN A 281 -20.69 -18.85 21.03
CA ASN A 281 -21.65 -19.94 21.25
C ASN A 281 -22.75 -19.92 20.18
N GLU A 282 -23.06 -21.10 19.62
CA GLU A 282 -23.99 -21.40 18.51
C GLU A 282 -25.24 -20.51 18.45
N THR A 283 -25.14 -19.34 17.82
CA THR A 283 -26.34 -18.61 17.37
C THR A 283 -26.10 -18.12 15.96
N LYS A 284 -26.76 -18.83 15.02
CA LYS A 284 -26.67 -18.67 13.57
C LYS A 284 -26.87 -17.22 13.15
N VAL A 285 -25.90 -16.65 12.45
CA VAL A 285 -26.00 -15.36 11.76
C VAL A 285 -26.15 -15.65 10.26
N VAL A 286 -27.21 -15.11 9.66
CA VAL A 286 -27.54 -15.19 8.23
C VAL A 286 -26.89 -14.01 7.52
N VAL A 287 -26.26 -14.28 6.37
CA VAL A 287 -25.51 -13.30 5.55
C VAL A 287 -26.40 -12.80 4.40
N VAL A 288 -26.28 -11.53 4.04
CA VAL A 288 -26.73 -10.92 2.78
C VAL A 288 -25.48 -10.37 2.09
N ASP A 289 -25.22 -10.85 0.87
CA ASP A 289 -24.07 -10.48 0.03
C ASP A 289 -24.47 -9.37 -0.95
N GLU A 290 -23.64 -8.32 -1.09
CA GLU A 290 -23.52 -7.52 -2.31
C GLU A 290 -22.03 -7.13 -2.51
N GLU A 291 -21.48 -7.47 -3.68
CA GLU A 291 -20.12 -7.16 -4.14
C GLU A 291 -20.18 -6.07 -5.22
N GLU A 292 -19.26 -5.10 -5.21
CA GLU A 292 -18.92 -4.30 -6.39
C GLU A 292 -17.39 -4.19 -6.57
N GLU A 293 -16.98 -4.24 -7.83
CA GLU A 293 -15.61 -4.41 -8.33
C GLU A 293 -15.17 -3.10 -9.03
N ILE A 294 -13.95 -2.60 -8.80
CA ILE A 294 -13.39 -1.46 -9.56
C ILE A 294 -11.97 -1.77 -10.04
N GLU A 295 -11.76 -1.51 -11.33
CA GLU A 295 -10.59 -1.79 -12.17
C GLU A 295 -9.58 -0.62 -12.19
N GLY A 296 -8.26 -0.90 -12.28
CA GLY A 296 -7.32 0.09 -12.84
C GLY A 296 -5.81 -0.01 -12.53
N GLY A 297 -5.01 -0.26 -13.58
CA GLY A 297 -3.90 0.64 -13.96
C GLY A 297 -2.46 0.43 -13.42
N LEU A 298 -1.60 -0.20 -14.24
CA LEU A 298 -0.15 -0.42 -14.06
C LEU A 298 0.71 0.85 -14.27
N ILE A 299 1.84 1.04 -13.55
CA ILE A 299 3.12 1.64 -14.03
C ILE A 299 4.28 1.40 -13.01
N ASP A 300 5.47 1.19 -13.57
CA ASP A 300 6.75 0.68 -13.04
C ASP A 300 7.68 1.76 -12.44
N LEU A 301 8.63 1.35 -11.57
CA LEU A 301 10.05 1.78 -11.48
C LEU A 301 10.75 1.45 -10.15
N GLU A 302 12.03 1.08 -10.30
CA GLU A 302 12.99 0.52 -9.34
C GLU A 302 13.91 1.55 -8.67
N LYS A 303 14.42 1.21 -7.47
CA LYS A 303 15.84 1.38 -7.14
C LYS A 303 16.28 0.47 -5.98
N GLU A 304 17.42 -0.19 -6.16
CA GLU A 304 18.15 -1.00 -5.16
C GLU A 304 19.08 -0.11 -4.31
N SER A 305 19.37 -0.57 -3.09
CA SER A 305 20.54 -0.15 -2.30
C SER A 305 21.14 -1.38 -1.60
N GLU A 306 22.46 -1.51 -1.72
CA GLU A 306 23.30 -2.57 -1.13
C GLU A 306 23.66 -2.30 0.34
N ASP A 307 24.14 -3.37 0.99
CA ASP A 307 24.20 -3.68 2.42
C ASP A 307 25.15 -2.85 3.30
N GLU A 308 24.87 -2.83 4.63
CA GLU A 308 25.84 -3.19 5.69
C GLU A 308 25.18 -3.41 7.07
N ASP A 309 25.55 -4.54 7.71
CA ASP A 309 25.33 -5.05 9.08
C ASP A 309 23.98 -4.79 9.80
N ASP A 310 22.96 -5.53 9.39
CA ASP A 310 21.58 -5.46 9.90
C ASP A 310 21.25 -6.54 10.97
N SER A 311 22.25 -7.32 11.40
CA SER A 311 22.12 -8.53 12.23
C SER A 311 21.62 -8.27 13.66
N LYS A 312 21.42 -7.01 14.08
CA LYS A 312 20.90 -6.64 15.40
C LYS A 312 19.48 -6.11 15.41
N ARG A 313 18.93 -5.67 14.26
CA ARG A 313 17.60 -5.04 14.18
C ARG A 313 16.53 -5.96 13.62
N TYR A 314 16.93 -6.89 12.77
CA TYR A 314 16.03 -7.80 12.07
C TYR A 314 16.26 -9.25 12.48
N LEU A 315 15.24 -10.07 12.30
CA LEU A 315 15.35 -11.51 12.44
C LEU A 315 15.87 -12.12 11.13
N ASP A 316 16.70 -13.15 11.26
CA ASP A 316 17.17 -13.93 10.12
C ASP A 316 16.01 -14.73 9.50
N ASP A 317 16.12 -14.99 8.20
CA ASP A 317 15.15 -15.79 7.46
C ASP A 317 14.98 -17.18 8.12
N GLY A 318 13.74 -17.60 8.38
CA GLY A 318 13.42 -18.91 8.98
C GLY A 318 13.26 -18.93 10.51
N GLU A 319 13.60 -17.85 11.23
CA GLU A 319 13.34 -17.75 12.67
C GLU A 319 11.92 -17.23 13.01
N TRP A 320 11.13 -16.88 11.98
CA TRP A 320 9.87 -16.15 12.11
C TRP A 320 8.73 -16.95 12.76
N SER A 321 8.81 -18.28 12.73
CA SER A 321 7.74 -19.18 13.20
C SER A 321 7.53 -19.13 14.73
N ARG A 322 8.42 -18.48 15.48
CA ARG A 322 8.39 -18.44 16.96
C ARG A 322 8.14 -17.06 17.57
N VAL A 323 8.00 -16.00 16.77
CA VAL A 323 8.12 -14.64 17.33
C VAL A 323 6.76 -13.95 17.46
N TYR A 324 6.60 -13.32 18.62
CA TYR A 324 5.44 -12.61 19.19
C TYR A 324 4.34 -13.50 19.77
N ASP A 325 4.06 -13.27 21.05
CA ASP A 325 2.90 -13.84 21.75
C ASP A 325 1.74 -12.85 21.72
N GLU A 326 0.50 -13.36 21.84
CA GLU A 326 -0.71 -12.51 21.78
C GLU A 326 -0.65 -11.38 22.84
N GLU A 327 0.11 -11.56 23.92
CA GLU A 327 0.28 -10.57 24.99
C GLU A 327 1.16 -9.35 24.65
N ASP A 328 1.91 -9.39 23.56
CA ASP A 328 2.82 -8.30 23.15
C ASP A 328 2.06 -7.09 22.53
N TYR A 329 0.72 -7.17 22.43
CA TYR A 329 -0.13 -6.25 21.66
C TYR A 329 -1.11 -5.41 22.50
N LYS A 330 -0.96 -5.38 23.83
CA LYS A 330 -1.95 -4.85 24.79
C LYS A 330 -2.20 -3.32 24.75
N ASP A 331 -1.49 -2.53 23.95
CA ASP A 331 -1.53 -1.05 24.02
C ASP A 331 -2.31 -0.35 22.89
N TYR A 332 -3.06 -1.08 22.06
CA TYR A 332 -3.88 -0.46 21.00
C TYR A 332 -5.28 -0.10 21.50
N ASN A 333 -5.44 1.13 22.01
CA ASN A 333 -6.73 1.67 22.40
C ASN A 333 -7.41 2.31 21.17
N GLY A 334 -8.27 1.55 20.49
CA GLY A 334 -8.95 1.94 19.26
C GLY A 334 -9.94 3.10 19.45
N LYS A 335 -9.45 4.34 19.45
CA LYS A 335 -10.28 5.52 19.24
C LYS A 335 -10.36 5.78 17.74
N SER A 336 -11.53 5.54 17.17
CA SER A 336 -11.97 6.14 15.91
C SER A 336 -12.26 7.62 16.17
N GLU A 337 -11.51 8.51 15.54
CA GLU A 337 -12.00 9.87 15.30
C GLU A 337 -12.77 9.80 13.99
N ASP A 338 -14.07 10.02 14.10
CA ASP A 338 -15.04 10.00 13.00
C ASP A 338 -14.69 11.12 11.99
N GLU A 339 -14.53 10.78 10.72
CA GLU A 339 -14.52 11.76 9.63
C GLU A 339 -15.98 12.13 9.33
N GLU A 340 -16.33 13.39 9.59
CA GLU A 340 -17.58 14.02 9.20
C GLU A 340 -17.75 13.98 7.68
N GLY A 341 -18.89 13.47 7.22
CA GLY A 341 -19.29 13.51 5.82
C GLY A 341 -19.86 14.87 5.47
N ASP A 342 -19.36 15.46 4.39
CA ASP A 342 -20.00 16.59 3.71
C ASP A 342 -20.77 16.07 2.48
N GLU A 343 -22.07 16.27 2.52
CA GLU A 343 -23.01 16.12 1.40
C GLU A 343 -22.81 17.31 0.44
N GLU A 344 -22.46 17.06 -0.82
CA GLU A 344 -22.51 18.08 -1.86
C GLU A 344 -23.95 18.18 -2.41
N GLU A 345 -24.59 19.33 -2.17
CA GLU A 345 -25.84 19.72 -2.83
C GLU A 345 -25.59 19.96 -4.33
N GLU A 346 -26.27 19.20 -5.19
CA GLU A 346 -26.39 19.51 -6.62
C GLU A 346 -27.44 20.62 -6.81
N ASP A 347 -26.99 21.81 -7.22
CA ASP A 347 -27.85 22.89 -7.68
C ASP A 347 -28.31 22.60 -9.13
N GLU A 348 -29.58 22.20 -9.27
CA GLU A 348 -30.29 22.16 -10.55
C GLU A 348 -30.57 23.60 -11.04
N THR A 349 -29.90 24.03 -12.12
CA THR A 349 -30.38 25.18 -12.90
C THR A 349 -31.16 24.72 -14.13
N GLU A 350 -32.49 24.74 -14.04
CA GLU A 350 -33.40 24.86 -15.20
C GLU A 350 -33.75 26.34 -15.44
N LYS A 351 -33.31 26.91 -16.57
CA LYS A 351 -34.10 27.62 -17.61
C LYS A 351 -33.29 28.59 -18.47
#